data_AF-A0A6V7JQZ0-F1
#
_entry.id   AF-A0A6V7JQZ0-F1
#
_cell.length_a   1.000
_cell.length_b   1.000
_cell.length_c   1.000
_cell.angle_alpha   90.00
_cell.angle_beta   90.00
_cell.angle_gamma   90.00
#
_symmetry.space_group_name_H-M   'P 1'
#
loop_
_entity.id
_entity.type
_entity.pdbx_description
1 polymer ?
#
loop_
_entity_poly.entity_id
_entity_poly.type
_entity_poly.pdbx_seq_one_letter_code
_entity_poly.pdbx_strand_id
1 'polypeptide(L)'
;HAIYKRSKSKDEPRREHWLDYADDEYDKELISNIKSALQVLKLFLPLPVFWALADQTGSEWTFQATRMDGEIGSFLLKADQVQLANPLFIITFIPLFQAFLYPFLAKYKVLDTSLKKLATGGFLAAGAFIVAGILELKLE
;
A
#
# COMPACT_ATOMS: atom_id res chain seq x y z
N HIS A 1 -16.74 -25.38 4.85
CA HIS A 1 -16.44 -26.82 4.69
C HIS A 1 -15.09 -27.21 5.33
N ALA A 2 -13.93 -26.85 4.76
CA ALA A 2 -12.61 -27.28 5.25
C ALA A 2 -12.32 -26.99 6.75
N ILE A 3 -12.67 -25.79 7.25
CA ILE A 3 -12.47 -25.39 8.65
C ILE A 3 -13.33 -26.24 9.61
N TYR A 4 -14.57 -26.53 9.20
CA TYR A 4 -15.49 -27.37 9.96
C TYR A 4 -14.95 -28.80 10.09
N LYS A 5 -14.45 -29.38 8.99
CA LYS A 5 -13.82 -30.70 9.00
C LYS A 5 -12.56 -30.75 9.85
N ARG A 6 -11.65 -29.77 9.70
CA ARG A 6 -10.46 -29.66 10.56
C ARG A 6 -10.80 -29.63 12.06
N SER A 7 -11.90 -28.98 12.44
CA SER A 7 -12.37 -28.92 13.82
C SER A 7 -12.89 -30.28 14.32
N LYS A 8 -13.51 -31.08 13.44
CA LYS A 8 -14.05 -32.41 13.74
C LYS A 8 -13.00 -33.52 13.68
N SER A 9 -12.00 -33.41 12.81
CA SER A 9 -10.94 -34.40 12.57
C SER A 9 -9.78 -34.29 13.59
N LYS A 10 -10.09 -34.22 14.90
CA LYS A 10 -9.06 -34.12 15.97
C LYS A 10 -8.19 -35.38 16.08
N ASP A 11 -8.70 -36.53 15.68
CA ASP A 11 -8.05 -37.85 15.81
C ASP A 11 -7.32 -38.34 14.54
N GLU A 12 -7.39 -37.60 13.44
CA GLU A 12 -6.66 -37.92 12.20
C GLU A 12 -5.26 -37.29 12.17
N PRO A 13 -4.28 -37.90 11.46
CA PRO A 13 -2.98 -37.25 11.25
C PRO A 13 -3.16 -35.88 10.61
N ARG A 14 -2.52 -34.86 11.20
CA ARG A 14 -2.63 -33.47 10.75
C ARG A 14 -2.14 -33.35 9.31
N ARG A 15 -3.02 -32.88 8.40
CA ARG A 15 -2.63 -32.53 7.03
C ARG A 15 -1.76 -31.26 7.04
N GLU A 16 -0.87 -31.13 6.06
CA GLU A 16 0.06 -29.99 5.96
C GLU A 16 -0.67 -28.64 5.83
N HIS A 17 -1.76 -28.57 5.05
CA HIS A 17 -2.56 -27.35 4.92
C HIS A 17 -4.01 -27.58 5.34
N TRP A 18 -4.61 -26.62 6.04
CA TRP A 18 -6.00 -26.72 6.53
C TRP A 18 -7.06 -26.82 5.42
N LEU A 19 -6.73 -26.39 4.20
CA LEU A 19 -7.59 -26.54 3.02
C LEU A 19 -7.59 -27.96 2.45
N ASP A 20 -6.61 -28.79 2.80
CA ASP A 20 -6.57 -30.19 2.33
C ASP A 20 -7.68 -31.04 2.95
N TYR A 21 -8.33 -30.55 4.01
CA TYR A 21 -9.50 -31.18 4.61
C TYR A 21 -10.77 -31.05 3.75
N ALA A 22 -10.73 -30.38 2.60
CA ALA A 22 -11.82 -30.25 1.64
C ALA A 22 -11.72 -31.21 0.43
N ASP A 23 -10.68 -32.05 0.37
CA ASP A 23 -10.39 -32.98 -0.74
C ASP A 23 -11.44 -34.10 -0.92
N ASP A 24 -12.41 -34.20 0.00
CA ASP A 24 -13.54 -35.13 -0.12
C ASP A 24 -14.72 -34.59 -0.92
N GLU A 25 -14.87 -33.26 -1.00
CA GLU A 25 -15.98 -32.61 -1.71
C GLU A 25 -15.48 -31.79 -2.91
N TYR A 26 -14.21 -31.36 -2.90
CA TYR A 26 -13.65 -30.46 -3.90
C TYR A 26 -12.39 -31.02 -4.54
N ASP A 27 -12.21 -30.72 -5.84
CA ASP A 27 -11.04 -31.14 -6.60
C ASP A 27 -9.74 -30.55 -6.04
N LYS A 28 -8.66 -31.34 -6.09
CA LYS A 28 -7.32 -30.92 -5.68
C LYS A 28 -6.83 -29.67 -6.40
N GLU A 29 -7.20 -29.50 -7.66
CA GLU A 29 -6.88 -28.30 -8.44
C GLU A 29 -7.55 -27.05 -7.85
N LEU A 30 -8.84 -27.14 -7.50
CA LEU A 30 -9.58 -26.05 -6.86
C LEU A 30 -8.96 -25.69 -5.49
N ILE A 31 -8.62 -26.71 -4.70
CA ILE A 31 -7.97 -26.54 -3.39
C ILE A 31 -6.62 -25.82 -3.56
N SER A 32 -5.81 -26.22 -4.55
CA SER A 32 -4.54 -25.58 -4.87
C SER A 32 -4.73 -24.12 -5.30
N ASN A 33 -5.70 -23.85 -6.18
CA ASN A 33 -6.02 -22.51 -6.64
C ASN A 33 -6.46 -21.59 -5.50
N ILE A 34 -7.27 -22.09 -4.56
CA ILE A 34 -7.67 -21.33 -3.36
C ILE A 34 -6.46 -21.05 -2.45
N LYS A 35 -5.53 -22.01 -2.28
CA LYS A 35 -4.29 -21.77 -1.53
C LYS A 35 -3.47 -20.64 -2.16
N SER A 36 -3.30 -20.65 -3.48
CA SER A 36 -2.61 -19.58 -4.20
C SER A 36 -3.33 -18.23 -4.07
N ALA A 37 -4.65 -18.20 -4.22
CA ALA A 37 -5.44 -16.99 -4.03
C ALA A 37 -5.28 -16.41 -2.62
N LEU A 38 -5.26 -17.25 -1.58
CA LEU A 38 -5.02 -16.81 -0.20
C LEU A 38 -3.59 -16.28 0.01
N GLN A 39 -2.59 -16.84 -0.66
CA GLN A 39 -1.22 -16.29 -0.63
C GLN A 39 -1.17 -14.91 -1.28
N VAL A 40 -1.84 -14.73 -2.42
CA VAL A 40 -1.96 -13.44 -3.09
C VAL A 40 -2.71 -12.43 -2.21
N LEU A 41 -3.80 -12.85 -1.55
CA LEU A 41 -4.55 -11.99 -0.63
C LEU A 41 -3.67 -11.45 0.51
N LYS A 42 -2.74 -12.26 1.04
CA LYS A 42 -1.78 -11.80 2.06
C LYS A 42 -0.86 -10.71 1.54
N LEU A 43 -0.44 -10.77 0.27
CA LEU A 43 0.36 -9.71 -0.37
C LEU A 43 -0.43 -8.40 -0.50
N PHE A 44 -1.76 -8.48 -0.60
CA PHE A 44 -2.66 -7.32 -0.68
C PHE A 44 -3.08 -6.75 0.67
N LEU A 45 -2.75 -7.37 1.80
CA LEU A 45 -3.09 -6.83 3.15
C LEU A 45 -2.60 -5.40 3.42
N PRO A 46 -1.42 -4.95 2.92
CA PRO A 46 -1.00 -3.57 3.10
C PRO A 46 -1.80 -2.57 2.27
N LEU A 47 -2.52 -3.02 1.23
CA LEU A 47 -3.18 -2.16 0.25
C LEU A 47 -4.31 -1.32 0.88
N PRO A 48 -5.23 -1.88 1.69
CA PRO A 48 -6.24 -1.07 2.40
C PRO A 48 -5.63 -0.03 3.34
N VAL A 49 -4.53 -0.35 4.02
CA VAL A 49 -3.84 0.58 4.92
C VAL A 49 -3.23 1.74 4.12
N PHE A 50 -2.60 1.43 2.97
CA PHE A 50 -2.06 2.43 2.07
C PHE A 50 -3.14 3.40 1.57
N TRP A 51 -4.29 2.89 1.14
CA TRP A 51 -5.40 3.72 0.68
C TRP A 51 -6.02 4.54 1.82
N ALA A 52 -6.21 3.96 3.00
CA ALA A 52 -6.71 4.69 4.16
C ALA A 52 -5.79 5.87 4.55
N LEU A 53 -4.47 5.69 4.45
CA LEU A 53 -3.51 6.77 4.66
C LEU A 53 -3.55 7.80 3.53
N ALA A 54 -3.62 7.36 2.27
CA ALA A 54 -3.72 8.27 1.13
C ALA A 54 -4.97 9.15 1.22
N ASP A 55 -6.11 8.59 1.63
CA ASP A 55 -7.35 9.34 1.81
C ASP A 55 -7.23 10.38 2.95
N GLN A 56 -6.48 10.10 4.02
CA GLN A 56 -6.21 11.09 5.09
C GLN A 56 -5.40 12.30 4.60
N THR A 57 -4.54 12.14 3.60
CA THR A 57 -3.77 13.28 3.05
C THR A 57 -4.68 14.32 2.40
N GLY A 58 -5.85 13.92 1.89
CA GLY A 58 -6.81 14.86 1.29
C GLY A 58 -7.46 15.79 2.32
N SER A 59 -7.78 15.29 3.51
CA SER A 59 -8.47 16.05 4.55
C SER A 59 -7.51 16.74 5.52
N GLU A 60 -6.63 15.97 6.16
CA GLU A 60 -5.81 16.45 7.28
C GLU A 60 -4.73 17.43 6.81
N TRP A 61 -4.11 17.19 5.65
CA TRP A 61 -3.07 18.10 5.15
C TRP A 61 -3.66 19.39 4.61
N THR A 62 -4.88 19.34 4.08
CA THR A 62 -5.61 20.57 3.72
C THR A 62 -5.91 21.39 4.97
N PHE A 63 -6.36 20.73 6.05
CA PHE A 63 -6.58 21.41 7.33
C PHE A 63 -5.29 21.99 7.92
N GLN A 64 -4.20 21.21 7.96
CA GLN A 64 -2.88 21.68 8.37
C GLN A 64 -2.43 22.90 7.54
N ALA A 65 -2.63 22.87 6.22
CA ALA A 65 -2.30 23.98 5.33
C ALA A 65 -3.09 25.27 5.62
N THR A 66 -4.31 25.18 6.17
CA THR A 66 -5.05 26.39 6.61
C THR A 66 -4.40 27.12 7.79
N ARG A 67 -3.57 26.41 8.56
CA ARG A 67 -2.82 26.95 9.71
C ARG A 67 -1.39 27.36 9.34
N MET A 68 -0.98 27.14 8.10
CA MET A 68 0.34 27.50 7.59
C MET A 68 0.30 28.85 6.87
N ASP A 69 1.47 29.48 6.74
CA ASP A 69 1.63 30.63 5.86
C ASP A 69 1.56 30.18 4.40
N GLY A 70 0.55 30.70 3.68
CA GLY A 70 0.31 30.45 2.26
C GLY A 70 0.96 31.47 1.34
N GLU A 71 1.67 32.48 1.86
CA GLU A 71 2.30 33.51 1.04
C GLU A 71 3.54 32.98 0.32
N ILE A 72 3.41 32.75 -0.98
CA ILE A 72 4.50 32.39 -1.89
C ILE A 72 4.87 33.63 -2.68
N GLY A 73 5.72 34.48 -2.10
CA GLY A 73 6.14 35.74 -2.70
C GLY A 73 4.96 36.71 -2.86
N SER A 74 4.48 36.95 -4.08
CA SER A 74 3.31 37.81 -4.36
C SER A 74 1.99 37.04 -4.52
N PHE A 75 2.01 35.72 -4.36
CA PHE A 75 0.85 34.86 -4.57
C PHE A 75 0.43 34.22 -3.25
N LEU A 76 -0.86 34.30 -2.92
CA LEU A 76 -1.43 33.61 -1.77
C LEU A 76 -1.96 32.24 -2.22
N LEU A 77 -1.24 31.18 -1.85
CA LEU A 77 -1.69 29.81 -2.06
C LEU A 77 -2.79 29.49 -1.05
N LYS A 78 -3.99 29.17 -1.55
CA LYS A 78 -5.08 28.71 -0.69
C LYS A 78 -4.88 27.25 -0.30
N ALA A 79 -5.32 26.88 0.90
CA ALA A 79 -5.15 25.54 1.44
C ALA A 79 -5.78 24.44 0.55
N ASP A 80 -6.91 24.71 -0.10
CA ASP A 80 -7.56 23.79 -1.04
C ASP A 80 -6.70 23.52 -2.29
N GLN A 81 -5.88 24.49 -2.71
CA GLN A 81 -4.99 24.34 -3.86
C GLN A 81 -3.83 23.37 -3.60
N VAL A 82 -3.54 23.03 -2.33
CA VAL A 82 -2.53 22.00 -2.00
C VAL A 82 -2.91 20.64 -2.59
N GLN A 83 -4.20 20.34 -2.73
CA GLN A 83 -4.65 19.07 -3.33
C GLN A 83 -4.32 18.97 -4.83
N LEU A 84 -4.10 20.09 -5.52
CA LEU A 84 -3.66 20.09 -6.92
C LEU A 84 -2.24 19.52 -7.09
N ALA A 85 -1.44 19.48 -6.02
CA ALA A 85 -0.11 18.90 -6.06
C ALA A 85 -0.15 17.40 -6.38
N ASN A 86 -1.15 16.65 -5.89
CA ASN A 86 -1.27 15.22 -6.14
C ASN A 86 -1.38 14.84 -7.63
N PRO A 87 -2.38 15.34 -8.40
CA PRO A 87 -2.45 15.05 -9.85
C PRO A 87 -1.24 15.58 -10.61
N LEU A 88 -0.66 16.72 -10.21
CA LEU A 88 0.55 17.26 -10.83
C LEU A 88 1.76 16.33 -10.64
N PHE A 89 1.94 15.81 -9.43
CA PHE A 89 2.98 14.82 -9.12
C PHE A 89 2.77 13.53 -9.89
N ILE A 90 1.54 13.04 -10.03
CA ILE A 90 1.25 11.84 -10.83
C ILE A 90 1.66 12.04 -12.29
N ILE A 91 1.23 13.14 -12.91
CA ILE A 91 1.53 13.45 -14.31
C ILE A 91 3.05 13.61 -14.53
N THR A 92 3.77 14.16 -13.54
CA THR A 92 5.21 14.40 -13.65
C THR A 92 6.03 13.15 -13.32
N PHE A 93 5.71 12.46 -12.22
CA PHE A 93 6.52 11.37 -11.68
C PHE A 93 6.30 10.04 -12.41
N ILE A 94 5.10 9.73 -12.91
CA ILE A 94 4.89 8.50 -13.70
C ILE A 94 5.88 8.41 -14.87
N PRO A 95 5.93 9.38 -15.82
CA PRO A 95 6.84 9.30 -16.96
C PRO A 95 8.30 9.38 -16.52
N LEU A 96 8.62 10.23 -15.54
CA LEU A 96 9.98 10.33 -15.00
C LEU A 96 10.47 8.99 -14.44
N PHE A 97 9.62 8.29 -13.69
CA PHE A 97 10.00 7.06 -13.03
C PHE A 97 10.06 5.91 -14.04
N GLN A 98 9.14 5.87 -15.00
CA GLN A 98 9.12 4.83 -16.04
C GLN A 98 10.27 4.99 -17.04
N ALA A 99 10.57 6.21 -17.48
CA ALA A 99 11.59 6.44 -18.51
C ALA A 99 13.01 6.52 -17.94
N PHE A 100 13.19 7.00 -16.72
CA PHE A 100 14.52 7.27 -16.16
C PHE A 100 14.81 6.49 -14.88
N LEU A 101 13.98 6.65 -13.84
CA LEU A 101 14.31 6.13 -12.51
C LEU A 101 14.35 4.60 -12.46
N TYR A 102 13.31 3.92 -12.93
CA TYR A 102 13.23 2.46 -12.89
C TYR A 102 14.25 1.80 -13.82
N PRO A 103 14.46 2.24 -15.08
CA PRO A 103 15.53 1.70 -15.92
C PRO A 103 16.91 1.87 -15.27
N PHE A 104 17.17 3.01 -14.62
CA PHE A 104 18.42 3.26 -13.93
C PHE A 104 18.60 2.34 -12.72
N LEU A 105 17.62 2.25 -11.82
CA LEU A 105 17.69 1.42 -10.62
C LEU A 105 17.65 -0.09 -10.93
N ALA A 106 17.06 -0.48 -12.06
CA ALA A 106 17.08 -1.85 -12.55
C ALA A 106 18.49 -2.27 -12.99
N LYS A 107 19.32 -1.37 -13.54
CA LYS A 107 20.72 -1.68 -13.88
C LYS A 107 21.52 -2.16 -12.67
N TYR A 108 21.20 -1.66 -11.48
CA TYR A 108 21.84 -2.03 -10.23
C TYR A 108 21.09 -3.12 -9.44
N LYS A 109 20.02 -3.71 -10.01
CA LYS A 109 19.15 -4.71 -9.36
C LYS A 109 18.55 -4.26 -8.01
N VAL A 110 18.42 -2.95 -7.81
CA VAL A 110 17.92 -2.36 -6.55
C VAL A 110 16.40 -2.39 -6.50
N LEU A 111 15.72 -1.96 -7.57
CA LEU A 111 14.24 -1.94 -7.69
C LEU A 111 13.75 -2.73 -8.91
N ASP A 112 14.22 -3.96 -9.05
CA ASP A 112 13.93 -4.85 -10.18
C ASP A 112 12.56 -5.54 -10.07
N THR A 113 12.03 -5.79 -8.86
CA THR A 113 10.73 -6.43 -8.67
C THR A 113 9.63 -5.46 -8.26
N SER A 114 8.38 -5.77 -8.64
CA SER A 114 7.21 -4.99 -8.24
C SER A 114 7.04 -4.92 -6.71
N LEU A 115 7.43 -5.99 -6.00
CA LEU A 115 7.37 -6.03 -4.53
C LEU A 115 8.36 -5.06 -3.89
N LYS A 116 9.60 -4.96 -4.41
CA LYS A 116 10.58 -3.98 -3.92
C LYS A 116 10.10 -2.55 -4.17
N LYS A 117 9.54 -2.27 -5.35
CA LYS A 117 8.96 -0.95 -5.66
C LYS A 117 7.85 -0.56 -4.68
N LEU A 118 6.94 -1.50 -4.39
CA LEU A 118 5.85 -1.30 -3.43
C LEU A 118 6.40 -1.05 -2.01
N ALA A 119 7.35 -1.86 -1.56
CA ALA A 119 7.96 -1.72 -0.24
C ALA A 119 8.69 -0.36 -0.10
N THR A 120 9.52 0.02 -1.07
CA THR A 120 10.21 1.31 -1.08
C THR A 120 9.24 2.49 -1.08
N GLY A 121 8.15 2.42 -1.87
CA GLY A 121 7.08 3.40 -1.84
C GLY A 121 6.41 3.51 -0.46
N GLY A 122 6.18 2.38 0.20
CA GLY A 122 5.65 2.34 1.57
C GLY A 122 6.57 3.02 2.60
N PHE A 123 7.88 2.76 2.55
CA PHE A 123 8.84 3.43 3.43
C PHE A 123 8.93 4.93 3.18
N LEU A 124 8.87 5.36 1.91
CA LEU A 124 8.82 6.79 1.56
C LEU A 124 7.55 7.46 2.08
N ALA A 125 6.40 6.79 1.95
CA ALA A 125 5.13 7.28 2.49
C ALA A 125 5.22 7.41 4.02
N ALA A 126 5.73 6.40 4.73
CA ALA A 126 5.94 6.48 6.17
C ALA A 126 6.83 7.66 6.56
N GLY A 127 7.92 7.90 5.83
CA GLY A 127 8.77 9.09 6.02
C GLY A 127 8.01 10.40 5.83
N ALA A 128 7.15 10.50 4.81
CA ALA A 128 6.32 11.68 4.57
C ALA A 128 5.36 11.96 5.73
N PHE A 129 4.72 10.92 6.29
CA PHE A 129 3.85 11.07 7.47
C PHE A 129 4.61 11.52 8.72
N ILE A 130 5.86 11.06 8.91
CA ILE A 130 6.70 11.54 10.02
C ILE A 130 6.99 13.04 9.86
N VAL A 131 7.32 13.49 8.66
CA VAL A 131 7.57 14.91 8.38
C VAL A 131 6.31 15.74 8.60
N ALA A 132 5.15 15.28 8.12
CA ALA A 132 3.87 15.94 8.34
C ALA A 132 3.51 16.05 9.83
N GLY A 133 3.78 15.00 10.63
CA GLY A 133 3.57 15.02 12.08
C GLY A 133 4.51 15.99 12.79
N ILE A 134 5.79 16.06 12.40
CA ILE A 134 6.73 17.05 12.96
C ILE A 134 6.28 18.49 12.64
N LEU A 135 5.72 18.71 11.45
CA LEU A 135 5.19 20.01 11.06
C LEU A 135 3.97 20.40 11.88
N GLU A 136 3.06 19.45 12.13
CA GLU A 136 1.87 19.68 12.98
C GLU A 136 2.25 20.15 14.38
N LEU A 137 3.25 19.50 14.99
CA LEU A 137 3.76 19.86 16.31
C LEU A 137 4.39 21.26 16.38
N LYS A 138 4.75 21.87 15.24
CA LYS A 138 5.26 23.25 15.19
C LYS A 138 4.16 24.27 14.95
N LEU A 139 3.01 23.83 14.45
CA LEU A 139 1.85 24.68 14.15
C LEU A 139 0.88 24.76 15.33
N GLU A 140 0.95 23.78 16.25
CA GLU A 140 0.34 23.79 17.58
C GLU A 140 1.14 24.66 18.56
#